data_AF-A0A1X0ABC9-F1
#
_entry.id   AF-A0A1X0ABC9-F1
#
_cell.length_a   1.000
_cell.length_b   1.000
_cell.length_c   1.000
_cell.angle_alpha   90.00
_cell.angle_beta   90.00
_cell.angle_gamma   90.00
#
_symmetry.space_group_name_H-M   'P 1'
#
loop_
_entity.id
_entity.type
_entity.pdbx_description
1 polymer ?
#
loop_
_entity_poly.entity_id
_entity_poly.type
_entity_poly.pdbx_seq_one_letter_code
_entity_poly.pdbx_strand_id
1 'polypeptide(L)'
;MKKIPITVAAANAVATVALAGCSPAPAPQSAAPSSPTVAAPALAPQQIGLEDLPTWVDTVGARDAAASGAPFVFPEREAGGGSAACFTYMRTPSGDIWILNRPDTAPVAGMALSPRRELYGCGDRGFGWSSWEARHGGEQVRTSAPSAPAVSRPEGVPDLAWISNEVDLDAAQRAMKQGHPFMFAVPSAGVTACHSAVLMPTGKLWFLNETGVVPIGGAQLSETMRAYGCRAEGGAR
;
A
#
# COMPACT_ATOMS: atom_id res chain seq x y z
N MET A 1 63.36 35.63 12.49
CA MET A 1 62.17 34.76 12.29
C MET A 1 61.01 35.62 11.82
N LYS A 2 60.17 35.09 10.92
CA LYS A 2 59.05 35.74 10.18
C LYS A 2 59.40 36.60 8.93
N LYS A 3 59.71 35.85 7.86
CA LYS A 3 59.15 35.89 6.48
C LYS A 3 57.69 36.43 6.44
N ILE A 4 57.11 37.19 5.48
CA ILE A 4 57.15 37.36 3.98
C ILE A 4 55.90 38.26 3.63
N PRO A 5 55.60 38.82 2.42
CA PRO A 5 56.34 39.50 1.32
C PRO A 5 55.76 40.91 0.98
N ILE A 6 56.53 41.88 0.45
CA ILE A 6 56.68 42.31 -0.97
C ILE A 6 55.40 42.28 -1.84
N THR A 7 54.86 43.48 -2.11
CA THR A 7 53.90 43.77 -3.18
C THR A 7 54.64 44.49 -4.31
N VAL A 8 54.73 43.90 -5.50
CA VAL A 8 55.22 44.59 -6.70
C VAL A 8 54.01 45.07 -7.49
N ALA A 9 53.87 46.38 -7.60
CA ALA A 9 53.03 47.03 -8.59
C ALA A 9 53.90 47.37 -9.80
N ALA A 10 53.52 46.90 -10.98
CA ALA A 10 53.98 47.45 -12.24
C ALA A 10 52.80 47.48 -13.21
N ALA A 11 52.32 48.69 -13.45
CA ALA A 11 51.42 49.01 -14.54
C ALA A 11 52.13 48.80 -15.88
N ASN A 12 51.40 48.33 -16.88
CA ASN A 12 51.62 48.75 -18.26
C ASN A 12 50.28 48.79 -18.99
N ALA A 13 50.00 49.98 -19.51
CA ALA A 13 48.85 50.33 -20.31
C ALA A 13 48.99 49.74 -21.72
N VAL A 14 47.87 49.32 -22.33
CA VAL A 14 47.74 49.28 -23.79
C VAL A 14 46.32 49.62 -24.22
N ALA A 15 46.24 50.75 -24.91
CA ALA A 15 45.33 51.19 -25.97
C ALA A 15 43.89 50.63 -26.04
N THR A 16 42.95 51.55 -25.84
CA THR A 16 41.61 51.53 -26.41
C THR A 16 41.67 51.65 -27.93
N VAL A 17 41.12 50.65 -28.64
CA VAL A 17 40.70 50.80 -30.04
C VAL A 17 39.22 50.44 -30.09
N ALA A 18 38.38 51.47 -30.28
CA ALA A 18 36.98 51.33 -30.61
C ALA A 18 36.85 51.21 -32.14
N LEU A 19 36.41 50.07 -32.63
CA LEU A 19 35.97 49.89 -34.01
C LEU A 19 34.60 49.19 -34.03
N ALA A 20 33.67 49.94 -34.61
CA ALA A 20 32.35 49.61 -35.17
C ALA A 20 31.78 48.19 -35.03
N GLY A 21 30.59 48.18 -34.40
CA GLY A 21 29.41 47.35 -34.67
C GLY A 21 29.50 46.17 -35.64
N CYS A 22 29.39 44.97 -35.05
CA CYS A 22 28.67 43.82 -35.57
C CYS A 22 28.27 42.96 -34.35
N SER A 23 26.98 42.96 -33.99
CA SER A 23 26.47 42.13 -32.90
C SER A 23 26.68 40.64 -33.24
N PRO A 24 27.40 39.84 -32.43
CA PRO A 24 27.38 38.40 -32.58
C PRO A 24 25.99 37.88 -32.17
N ALA A 25 25.40 37.07 -33.05
CA ALA A 25 24.20 36.31 -32.74
C ALA A 25 24.43 35.47 -31.47
N PRO A 26 23.40 35.28 -30.60
CA PRO A 26 23.55 34.41 -29.45
C PRO A 26 23.90 32.99 -29.94
N ALA A 27 24.92 32.39 -29.33
CA ALA A 27 25.31 31.02 -29.58
C ALA A 27 24.09 30.08 -29.46
N PRO A 28 23.96 29.04 -30.30
CA PRO A 28 22.92 28.04 -30.10
C PRO A 28 23.11 27.44 -28.70
N GLN A 29 22.14 27.70 -27.82
CA GLN A 29 22.06 27.01 -26.54
C GLN A 29 21.81 25.55 -26.86
N SER A 30 22.84 24.70 -26.73
CA SER A 30 22.66 23.26 -26.66
C SER A 30 21.66 23.00 -25.54
N ALA A 31 20.43 22.64 -25.91
CA ALA A 31 19.46 22.09 -24.98
C ALA A 31 20.15 20.91 -24.29
N ALA A 32 20.33 21.02 -22.97
CA ALA A 32 20.75 19.89 -22.17
C ALA A 32 19.80 18.72 -22.50
N PRO A 33 20.31 17.50 -22.73
CA PRO A 33 19.46 16.37 -22.98
C PRO A 33 18.52 16.25 -21.78
N SER A 34 17.22 16.43 -22.03
CA SER A 34 16.19 16.11 -21.07
C SER A 34 16.25 14.60 -20.91
N SER A 35 16.99 14.13 -19.91
CA SER A 35 16.96 12.73 -19.52
C SER A 35 15.50 12.39 -19.28
N PRO A 36 14.91 11.41 -20.00
CA PRO A 36 13.58 10.97 -19.66
C PRO A 36 13.62 10.54 -18.20
N THR A 37 12.78 11.14 -17.36
CA THR A 37 12.51 10.59 -16.03
C THR A 37 11.85 9.24 -16.27
N VAL A 38 12.67 8.20 -16.36
CA VAL A 38 12.20 6.82 -16.33
C VAL A 38 11.49 6.68 -14.99
N ALA A 39 10.19 6.40 -15.04
CA ALA A 39 9.43 6.05 -13.84
C ALA A 39 10.24 4.97 -13.10
N ALA A 40 10.53 5.21 -11.82
CA ALA A 40 11.25 4.24 -11.02
C ALA A 40 10.57 2.87 -11.19
N PRO A 41 11.31 1.79 -11.46
CA PRO A 41 10.70 0.48 -11.62
C PRO A 41 9.87 0.17 -10.38
N ALA A 42 8.62 -0.27 -10.59
CA ALA A 42 7.78 -0.76 -9.51
C ALA A 42 8.57 -1.84 -8.76
N LEU A 43 8.67 -1.71 -7.44
CA LEU A 43 9.41 -2.69 -6.67
C LEU A 43 8.64 -4.00 -6.64
N ALA A 44 9.33 -5.08 -6.96
CA ALA A 44 8.80 -6.42 -6.81
C ALA A 44 8.61 -6.75 -5.32
N PRO A 45 7.59 -7.55 -4.98
CA PRO A 45 7.47 -8.13 -3.64
C PRO A 45 8.69 -8.99 -3.31
N GLN A 46 9.01 -9.09 -2.03
CA GLN A 46 10.09 -9.96 -1.56
C GLN A 46 9.61 -11.41 -1.57
N GLN A 47 10.44 -12.31 -2.09
CA GLN A 47 10.17 -13.74 -2.04
C GLN A 47 10.77 -14.32 -0.75
N ILE A 48 9.95 -14.93 0.10
CA ILE A 48 10.38 -15.51 1.38
C ILE A 48 10.08 -17.02 1.38
N GLY A 49 11.11 -17.81 1.69
CA GLY A 49 11.02 -19.25 1.90
C GLY A 49 10.14 -19.61 3.10
N LEU A 50 9.66 -20.84 3.18
CA LEU A 50 8.85 -21.26 4.34
C LEU A 50 9.71 -21.34 5.61
N GLU A 51 10.98 -21.67 5.44
CA GLU A 51 12.03 -21.78 6.45
C GLU A 51 12.43 -20.42 7.07
N ASP A 52 12.19 -19.33 6.34
CA ASP A 52 12.51 -17.97 6.76
C ASP A 52 11.31 -17.27 7.43
N LEU A 53 10.16 -17.95 7.52
CA LEU A 53 9.00 -17.41 8.22
C LEU A 53 9.27 -17.33 9.73
N PRO A 54 8.70 -16.32 10.42
CA PRO A 54 8.80 -16.22 11.87
C PRO A 54 8.31 -17.50 12.56
N THR A 55 8.96 -17.88 13.66
CA THR A 55 8.71 -19.16 14.37
C THR A 55 7.30 -19.32 14.93
N TRP A 56 6.53 -18.24 15.04
CA TRP A 56 5.14 -18.26 15.49
C TRP A 56 4.14 -18.44 14.34
N VAL A 57 4.59 -18.36 13.09
CA VAL A 57 3.76 -18.64 11.90
C VAL A 57 3.61 -20.15 11.75
N ASP A 58 2.39 -20.60 11.44
CA ASP A 58 2.11 -21.98 11.08
C ASP A 58 2.68 -22.29 9.68
N THR A 59 3.92 -22.79 9.66
CA THR A 59 4.63 -23.14 8.42
C THR A 59 4.02 -24.34 7.72
N VAL A 60 3.31 -25.23 8.44
CA VAL A 60 2.56 -26.35 7.84
C VAL A 60 1.35 -25.79 7.09
N GLY A 61 0.56 -24.95 7.74
CA GLY A 61 -0.57 -24.26 7.09
C GLY A 61 -0.13 -23.41 5.90
N ALA A 62 0.99 -22.68 6.00
CA ALA A 62 1.54 -21.90 4.90
C ALA A 62 2.00 -22.77 3.71
N ARG A 63 2.58 -23.95 3.99
CA ARG A 63 2.95 -24.93 2.96
C ARG A 63 1.72 -25.50 2.26
N ASP A 64 0.71 -25.88 3.02
CA ASP A 64 -0.52 -26.49 2.48
C ASP A 64 -1.33 -25.47 1.67
N ALA A 65 -1.33 -24.20 2.08
CA ALA A 65 -1.85 -23.08 1.30
C ALA A 65 -1.12 -22.94 -0.04
N ALA A 66 0.22 -22.94 -0.03
CA ALA A 66 1.01 -22.86 -1.27
C ALA A 66 0.76 -24.06 -2.20
N ALA A 67 0.67 -25.28 -1.65
CA ALA A 67 0.41 -26.50 -2.41
C ALA A 67 -0.97 -26.49 -3.08
N SER A 68 -1.95 -25.83 -2.48
CA SER A 68 -3.30 -25.64 -3.02
C SER A 68 -3.45 -24.37 -3.88
N GLY A 69 -2.37 -23.60 -4.07
CA GLY A 69 -2.41 -22.36 -4.85
C GLY A 69 -3.13 -21.21 -4.13
N ALA A 70 -3.32 -21.31 -2.81
CA ALA A 70 -3.95 -20.30 -1.97
C ALA A 70 -2.92 -19.36 -1.33
N PRO A 71 -3.23 -18.06 -1.20
CA PRO A 71 -2.46 -17.18 -0.33
C PRO A 71 -2.63 -17.56 1.15
N PHE A 72 -1.64 -17.22 1.94
CA PHE A 72 -1.61 -17.40 3.39
C PHE A 72 -1.35 -16.04 4.06
N VAL A 73 -2.20 -15.65 5.01
CA VAL A 73 -2.09 -14.36 5.71
C VAL A 73 -1.63 -14.56 7.15
N PHE A 74 -0.83 -13.66 7.69
CA PHE A 74 -0.39 -13.68 9.07
C PHE A 74 -0.10 -12.27 9.61
N PRO A 75 -0.41 -11.98 10.88
CA PRO A 75 -0.17 -10.68 11.49
C PRO A 75 1.30 -10.48 11.85
N GLU A 76 1.82 -9.25 11.85
CA GLU A 76 3.04 -8.98 12.62
C GLU A 76 2.78 -9.23 14.11
N ARG A 77 3.72 -9.89 14.78
CA ARG A 77 3.69 -10.05 16.23
C ARG A 77 4.60 -9.02 16.90
N GLU A 78 4.02 -8.13 17.70
CA GLU A 78 4.82 -7.24 18.56
C GLU A 78 5.58 -8.04 19.61
N ALA A 79 6.79 -7.57 19.94
CA ALA A 79 7.58 -8.08 21.05
C ALA A 79 6.86 -7.78 22.38
N GLY A 80 6.03 -8.72 22.83
CA GLY A 80 5.17 -8.54 24.02
C GLY A 80 3.82 -9.26 23.93
N GLY A 81 3.40 -9.69 22.74
CA GLY A 81 2.30 -10.65 22.56
C GLY A 81 0.87 -10.10 22.65
N GLY A 82 0.68 -8.78 22.71
CA GLY A 82 -0.63 -8.13 22.82
C GLY A 82 -1.19 -7.62 21.50
N SER A 83 -1.63 -8.54 20.62
CA SER A 83 -2.80 -8.40 19.72
C SER A 83 -3.00 -7.22 18.76
N ALA A 84 -2.11 -6.24 18.60
CA ALA A 84 -2.23 -5.24 17.53
C ALA A 84 -1.18 -5.50 16.45
N ALA A 85 -1.54 -6.31 15.46
CA ALA A 85 -0.69 -6.51 14.30
C ALA A 85 -0.62 -5.20 13.54
N CYS A 86 0.47 -4.47 13.69
CA CYS A 86 0.68 -3.20 13.01
C CYS A 86 0.76 -3.36 11.49
N PHE A 87 1.07 -4.58 11.04
CA PHE A 87 1.09 -5.01 9.66
C PHE A 87 0.41 -6.37 9.57
N THR A 88 -0.32 -6.60 8.50
CA THR A 88 -0.72 -7.95 8.10
C THR A 88 0.06 -8.33 6.85
N TYR A 89 0.74 -9.47 6.90
CA TYR A 89 1.48 -10.02 5.77
C TYR A 89 0.59 -11.01 5.02
N MET A 90 0.73 -11.03 3.70
CA MET A 90 0.17 -12.06 2.84
C MET A 90 1.29 -12.68 2.01
N ARG A 91 1.46 -13.99 2.16
CA ARG A 91 2.33 -14.82 1.32
C ARG A 91 1.52 -15.44 0.20
N THR A 92 1.91 -15.20 -1.04
CA THR A 92 1.34 -15.89 -2.21
C THR A 92 1.88 -17.32 -2.34
N PRO A 93 1.29 -18.16 -3.21
CA PRO A 93 1.83 -19.50 -3.47
C PRO A 93 3.26 -19.50 -4.02
N SER A 94 3.64 -18.48 -4.80
CA SER A 94 5.02 -18.26 -5.30
C SER A 94 5.99 -17.86 -4.20
N GLY A 95 5.50 -17.48 -3.01
CA GLY A 95 6.32 -17.01 -1.89
C GLY A 95 6.49 -15.50 -1.83
N ASP A 96 5.85 -14.74 -2.72
CA ASP A 96 5.86 -13.29 -2.67
C ASP A 96 5.12 -12.79 -1.43
N ILE A 97 5.75 -11.87 -0.69
CA ILE A 97 5.20 -11.22 0.48
C ILE A 97 4.66 -9.84 0.13
N TRP A 98 3.41 -9.65 0.53
CA TRP A 98 2.66 -8.42 0.42
C TRP A 98 2.25 -7.96 1.82
N ILE A 99 2.20 -6.65 2.03
CA ILE A 99 2.04 -6.07 3.35
C ILE A 99 0.83 -5.12 3.33
N LEU A 100 -0.15 -5.41 4.17
CA LEU A 100 -1.17 -4.44 4.56
C LEU A 100 -0.56 -3.53 5.63
N ASN A 101 -0.23 -2.30 5.24
CA ASN A 101 0.42 -1.29 6.09
C ASN A 101 -0.59 -0.54 6.96
N ARG A 102 -1.26 -1.28 7.84
CA ARG A 102 -2.25 -0.74 8.75
C ARG A 102 -2.42 -1.68 9.95
N PRO A 103 -2.64 -1.12 11.17
CA PRO A 103 -3.04 -1.92 12.30
C PRO A 103 -4.40 -2.59 12.09
N ASP A 104 -4.60 -3.73 12.76
CA ASP A 104 -5.91 -4.35 12.95
C ASP A 104 -6.51 -4.93 11.64
N THR A 105 -7.85 -5.02 11.57
CA THR A 105 -8.59 -5.61 10.44
C THR A 105 -8.49 -4.81 9.14
N ALA A 106 -8.74 -5.49 8.02
CA ALA A 106 -8.84 -4.83 6.73
C ALA A 106 -9.91 -3.72 6.75
N PRO A 107 -9.69 -2.58 6.09
CA PRO A 107 -10.70 -1.54 5.99
C PRO A 107 -11.87 -1.94 5.10
N VAL A 108 -13.08 -1.48 5.43
CA VAL A 108 -14.29 -1.77 4.64
C VAL A 108 -14.17 -1.26 3.20
N ALA A 109 -13.64 -0.04 3.02
CA ALA A 109 -13.36 0.52 1.69
C ALA A 109 -12.22 -0.18 0.96
N GLY A 110 -11.40 -0.95 1.68
CA GLY A 110 -10.24 -1.65 1.15
C GLY A 110 -8.97 -0.81 1.04
N MET A 111 -7.86 -1.51 0.80
CA MET A 111 -6.52 -0.95 0.67
C MET A 111 -5.64 -1.87 -0.17
N ALA A 112 -4.78 -1.28 -1.00
CA ALA A 112 -3.75 -2.02 -1.71
C ALA A 112 -2.67 -2.51 -0.73
N LEU A 113 -2.27 -3.77 -0.86
CA LEU A 113 -1.08 -4.26 -0.20
C LEU A 113 0.15 -3.72 -0.92
N SER A 114 1.22 -3.51 -0.16
CA SER A 114 2.49 -2.98 -0.65
C SER A 114 3.58 -4.06 -0.58
N PRO A 115 4.55 -4.08 -1.49
CA PRO A 115 5.75 -4.90 -1.36
C PRO A 115 6.70 -4.37 -0.27
N ARG A 116 6.38 -3.22 0.34
CA ARG A 116 7.19 -2.55 1.35
C ARG A 116 6.41 -2.34 2.63
N ARG A 117 7.14 -2.41 3.73
CA ARG A 117 6.66 -1.96 5.03
C ARG A 117 6.66 -0.43 5.05
N GLU A 118 5.48 0.16 5.18
CA GLU A 118 5.26 1.60 5.27
C GLU A 118 4.66 1.87 6.66
N LEU A 119 5.36 2.61 7.51
CA LEU A 119 5.04 2.78 8.94
C LEU A 119 3.82 3.68 9.22
N TYR A 120 2.72 3.54 8.48
CA TYR A 120 1.50 4.30 8.76
C TYR A 120 0.88 3.85 10.09
N GLY A 121 0.96 4.71 11.11
CA GLY A 121 0.27 4.49 12.39
C GLY A 121 0.93 3.46 13.32
N CYS A 122 2.18 3.09 13.06
CA CYS A 122 2.89 2.03 13.77
C CYS A 122 4.19 2.53 14.41
N GLY A 123 4.08 3.12 15.61
CA GLY A 123 5.18 3.60 16.47
C GLY A 123 5.06 5.06 16.94
N ASP A 124 5.89 5.45 17.92
CA ASP A 124 5.81 6.67 18.75
C ASP A 124 5.89 8.04 18.02
N ARG A 125 5.96 8.08 16.68
CA ARG A 125 5.99 9.33 15.90
C ARG A 125 5.08 9.35 14.66
N GLY A 126 4.03 8.53 14.59
CA GLY A 126 3.12 8.55 13.45
C GLY A 126 1.69 8.20 13.83
N PHE A 127 0.76 9.15 13.59
CA PHE A 127 -0.70 9.03 13.69
C PHE A 127 -1.23 8.26 14.91
N GLY A 128 -1.46 8.98 16.01
CA GLY A 128 -2.05 8.41 17.22
C GLY A 128 -3.47 7.87 16.98
N TRP A 129 -3.81 6.78 17.66
CA TRP A 129 -5.15 6.16 17.70
C TRP A 129 -6.29 7.17 17.86
N SER A 130 -6.09 8.20 18.70
CA SER A 130 -7.02 9.32 18.90
C SER A 130 -7.27 10.18 17.65
N SER A 131 -6.33 10.28 16.71
CA SER A 131 -6.51 10.98 15.44
C SER A 131 -7.23 10.13 14.38
N TRP A 132 -7.22 8.80 14.53
CA TRP A 132 -8.04 7.89 13.74
C TRP A 132 -9.48 7.88 14.26
N GLU A 133 -9.69 7.76 15.57
CA GLU A 133 -11.01 7.90 16.20
C GLU A 133 -11.60 9.31 16.00
N ALA A 134 -10.82 10.39 16.08
CA ALA A 134 -11.33 11.74 15.84
C ALA A 134 -11.81 11.98 14.39
N ARG A 135 -11.32 11.20 13.41
CA ARG A 135 -11.81 11.24 12.02
C ARG A 135 -13.01 10.33 11.76
N HIS A 136 -13.30 9.40 12.67
CA HIS A 136 -14.37 8.41 12.52
C HIS A 136 -15.50 8.51 13.56
N GLY A 137 -15.27 9.20 14.68
CA GLY A 137 -16.26 9.56 15.71
C GLY A 137 -16.85 10.97 15.54
N GLY A 138 -16.29 11.76 14.63
CA GLY A 138 -16.98 12.92 14.07
C GLY A 138 -17.98 12.40 13.04
N GLU A 139 -19.27 12.50 13.37
CA GLU A 139 -20.39 12.42 12.44
C GLU A 139 -19.94 12.81 11.03
N GLN A 140 -20.03 11.87 10.08
CA GLN A 140 -19.86 12.20 8.68
C GLN A 140 -20.78 13.37 8.41
N VAL A 141 -20.21 14.58 8.33
CA VAL A 141 -20.87 15.70 7.69
C VAL A 141 -21.06 15.20 6.27
N ARG A 142 -22.24 14.63 6.02
CA ARG A 142 -22.78 14.40 4.70
C ARG A 142 -22.86 15.77 4.08
N THR A 143 -21.73 16.23 3.54
CA THR A 143 -21.75 17.17 2.44
C THR A 143 -22.46 16.37 1.36
N SER A 144 -23.74 16.64 1.18
CA SER A 144 -24.54 16.09 0.11
C SER A 144 -23.85 16.51 -1.18
N ALA A 145 -22.93 15.67 -1.66
CA ALA A 145 -22.44 15.79 -3.01
C ALA A 145 -23.67 15.68 -3.93
N PRO A 146 -23.81 16.55 -4.95
CA PRO A 146 -24.86 16.38 -5.93
C PRO A 146 -24.75 14.97 -6.50
N SER A 147 -25.89 14.29 -6.60
CA SER A 147 -25.99 12.90 -7.04
C SER A 147 -25.13 12.67 -8.29
N ALA A 148 -23.97 12.06 -8.09
CA ALA A 148 -23.13 11.63 -9.19
C ALA A 148 -23.91 10.56 -9.98
N PRO A 149 -23.81 10.56 -11.32
CA PRO A 149 -24.40 9.48 -12.11
C PRO A 149 -23.82 8.14 -11.61
N ALA A 150 -24.63 7.08 -11.68
CA ALA A 150 -24.26 5.72 -11.28
C ALA A 150 -22.82 5.44 -11.73
N VAL A 151 -21.91 5.26 -10.76
CA VAL A 151 -20.49 5.01 -11.05
C VAL A 151 -20.45 3.70 -11.83
N SER A 152 -20.28 3.82 -13.14
CA SER A 152 -20.04 2.67 -14.00
C SER A 152 -18.80 1.97 -13.49
N ARG A 153 -18.91 0.67 -13.22
CA ARG A 153 -17.82 -0.16 -12.71
C ARG A 153 -16.54 0.11 -13.50
N PRO A 154 -15.40 0.39 -12.82
CA PRO A 154 -14.13 0.56 -13.51
C PRO A 154 -13.76 -0.72 -14.28
N GLU A 155 -13.31 -0.55 -15.53
CA GLU A 155 -12.88 -1.68 -16.37
C GLU A 155 -11.77 -2.49 -15.68
N GLY A 156 -11.90 -3.82 -15.70
CA GLY A 156 -10.94 -4.76 -15.12
C GLY A 156 -11.17 -5.11 -13.65
N VAL A 157 -12.04 -4.40 -12.92
CA VAL A 157 -12.44 -4.78 -11.56
C VAL A 157 -13.64 -5.72 -11.63
N PRO A 158 -13.66 -6.87 -10.92
CA PRO A 158 -14.85 -7.73 -10.83
C PRO A 158 -16.03 -7.03 -10.15
N ASP A 159 -17.23 -7.61 -10.29
CA ASP A 159 -18.36 -7.18 -9.48
C ASP A 159 -18.14 -7.58 -8.01
N LEU A 160 -18.08 -6.60 -7.12
CA LEU A 160 -17.94 -6.81 -5.67
C LEU A 160 -19.24 -6.53 -4.90
N ALA A 161 -20.30 -6.04 -5.57
CA ALA A 161 -21.55 -5.62 -4.92
C ALA A 161 -22.27 -6.78 -4.21
N TRP A 162 -22.00 -8.03 -4.62
CA TRP A 162 -22.54 -9.22 -3.96
C TRP A 162 -21.88 -9.53 -2.61
N ILE A 163 -20.75 -8.88 -2.28
CA ILE A 163 -20.01 -9.05 -1.03
C ILE A 163 -20.06 -7.76 -0.21
N SER A 164 -19.74 -6.63 -0.84
CA SER A 164 -19.67 -5.33 -0.16
C SER A 164 -19.91 -4.21 -1.17
N ASN A 165 -20.81 -3.30 -0.83
CA ASN A 165 -21.09 -2.08 -1.59
C ASN A 165 -20.23 -0.89 -1.16
N GLU A 166 -19.37 -1.09 -0.16
CA GLU A 166 -18.57 -0.02 0.45
C GLU A 166 -17.13 0.01 -0.08
N VAL A 167 -16.75 -0.96 -0.91
CA VAL A 167 -15.41 -1.05 -1.51
C VAL A 167 -15.15 0.13 -2.43
N ASP A 168 -14.01 0.79 -2.27
CA ASP A 168 -13.51 1.79 -3.22
C ASP A 168 -13.02 1.10 -4.50
N LEU A 169 -13.91 1.02 -5.49
CA LEU A 169 -13.65 0.36 -6.77
C LEU A 169 -12.54 1.04 -7.58
N ASP A 170 -12.34 2.36 -7.42
CA ASP A 170 -11.27 3.08 -8.11
C ASP A 170 -9.91 2.77 -7.47
N ALA A 171 -9.85 2.65 -6.14
CA ALA A 171 -8.65 2.19 -5.44
C ALA A 171 -8.32 0.74 -5.79
N ALA A 172 -9.31 -0.14 -5.85
CA ALA A 172 -9.15 -1.51 -6.31
C ALA A 172 -8.59 -1.56 -7.74
N GLN A 173 -9.16 -0.76 -8.66
CA GLN A 173 -8.67 -0.69 -10.03
C GLN A 173 -7.20 -0.24 -10.11
N ARG A 174 -6.83 0.80 -9.34
CA ARG A 174 -5.45 1.29 -9.29
C ARG A 174 -4.49 0.21 -8.77
N ALA A 175 -4.87 -0.51 -7.71
CA ALA A 175 -4.08 -1.61 -7.18
C ALA A 175 -3.87 -2.72 -8.23
N MET A 176 -4.95 -3.15 -8.88
CA MET A 176 -4.87 -4.18 -9.93
C MET A 176 -3.98 -3.76 -11.11
N LYS A 177 -4.11 -2.51 -11.58
CA LYS A 177 -3.24 -1.96 -12.64
C LYS A 177 -1.76 -1.93 -12.24
N GLN A 178 -1.47 -1.77 -10.95
CA GLN A 178 -0.11 -1.80 -10.41
C GLN A 178 0.40 -3.21 -10.10
N GLY A 179 -0.42 -4.25 -10.29
CA GLY A 179 -0.05 -5.61 -9.92
C GLY A 179 -0.08 -5.85 -8.41
N HIS A 180 -0.78 -5.01 -7.64
CA HIS A 180 -0.88 -5.11 -6.19
C HIS A 180 -2.18 -5.80 -5.77
N PRO A 181 -2.13 -6.78 -4.84
CA PRO A 181 -3.33 -7.30 -4.20
C PRO A 181 -4.07 -6.19 -3.45
N PHE A 182 -5.39 -6.28 -3.40
CA PHE A 182 -6.25 -5.31 -2.73
C PHE A 182 -7.11 -6.02 -1.67
N MET A 183 -6.97 -5.64 -0.40
CA MET A 183 -7.65 -6.30 0.71
C MET A 183 -8.70 -5.38 1.33
N PHE A 184 -9.87 -5.92 1.63
CA PHE A 184 -11.01 -5.19 2.19
C PHE A 184 -11.78 -6.03 3.20
N ALA A 185 -12.42 -5.35 4.15
CA ALA A 185 -13.36 -5.97 5.08
C ALA A 185 -14.70 -6.23 4.38
N VAL A 186 -15.34 -7.32 4.79
CA VAL A 186 -16.71 -7.67 4.44
C VAL A 186 -17.53 -7.58 5.72
N PRO A 187 -18.26 -6.46 5.92
CA PRO A 187 -19.12 -6.32 7.07
C PRO A 187 -20.31 -7.28 7.00
N SER A 188 -20.69 -7.84 8.15
CA SER A 188 -21.94 -8.58 8.30
C SER A 188 -22.39 -8.54 9.75
N ALA A 189 -23.70 -8.47 9.98
CA ALA A 189 -24.32 -8.60 11.31
C ALA A 189 -23.71 -7.67 12.39
N GLY A 190 -23.30 -6.46 12.03
CA GLY A 190 -22.70 -5.48 12.97
C GLY A 190 -21.21 -5.69 13.24
N VAL A 191 -20.57 -6.66 12.59
CA VAL A 191 -19.11 -6.85 12.64
C VAL A 191 -18.48 -6.27 11.39
N THR A 192 -17.57 -5.30 11.57
CA THR A 192 -16.90 -4.57 10.49
C THR A 192 -16.12 -5.49 9.54
N ALA A 193 -15.41 -6.48 10.09
CA ALA A 193 -14.64 -7.45 9.33
C ALA A 193 -15.13 -8.86 9.65
N CYS A 194 -16.37 -9.16 9.25
CA CYS A 194 -16.91 -10.50 9.44
C CYS A 194 -16.16 -11.53 8.59
N HIS A 195 -15.82 -11.11 7.37
CA HIS A 195 -14.75 -11.70 6.58
C HIS A 195 -13.78 -10.60 6.17
N SER A 196 -12.57 -10.98 5.81
CA SER A 196 -11.71 -10.14 4.98
C SER A 196 -11.56 -10.79 3.62
N ALA A 197 -11.56 -10.00 2.56
CA ALA A 197 -11.36 -10.49 1.20
C ALA A 197 -10.11 -9.86 0.59
N VAL A 198 -9.43 -10.62 -0.26
CA VAL A 198 -8.28 -10.17 -1.06
C VAL A 198 -8.60 -10.38 -2.53
N LEU A 199 -8.65 -9.27 -3.26
CA LEU A 199 -8.72 -9.22 -4.71
C LEU A 199 -7.29 -9.23 -5.27
N MET A 200 -6.94 -10.31 -5.96
CA MET A 200 -5.65 -10.44 -6.64
C MET A 200 -5.65 -9.61 -7.94
N PRO A 201 -4.48 -9.19 -8.44
CA PRO A 201 -4.37 -8.48 -9.72
C PRO A 201 -4.95 -9.25 -10.91
N THR A 202 -5.01 -10.58 -10.81
CA THR A 202 -5.62 -11.47 -11.80
C THR A 202 -7.15 -11.45 -11.80
N GLY A 203 -7.78 -10.71 -10.88
CA GLY A 203 -9.23 -10.69 -10.67
C GLY A 203 -9.74 -11.81 -9.76
N LYS A 204 -8.86 -12.72 -9.32
CA LYS A 204 -9.24 -13.81 -8.40
C LYS A 204 -9.48 -13.26 -6.99
N LEU A 205 -10.55 -13.72 -6.36
CA LEU A 205 -10.92 -13.31 -5.02
C LEU A 205 -10.68 -14.43 -4.02
N TRP A 206 -10.11 -14.07 -2.88
CA TRP A 206 -9.83 -14.97 -1.77
C TRP A 206 -10.40 -14.41 -0.48
N PHE A 207 -10.83 -15.27 0.42
CA PHE A 207 -11.52 -14.91 1.65
C PHE A 207 -10.78 -15.47 2.85
N LEU A 208 -10.56 -14.61 3.83
CA LEU A 208 -10.30 -15.00 5.21
C LEU A 208 -11.66 -15.24 5.87
N ASN A 209 -11.99 -16.50 6.07
CA ASN A 209 -13.25 -16.93 6.70
C ASN A 209 -13.16 -16.93 8.24
N GLU A 210 -12.47 -15.94 8.77
CA GLU A 210 -12.31 -15.70 10.21
C GLU A 210 -12.82 -14.29 10.51
N THR A 211 -13.50 -14.14 11.63
CA THR A 211 -14.01 -12.85 12.07
C THR A 211 -12.91 -12.06 12.76
N GLY A 212 -12.79 -10.77 12.43
CA GLY A 212 -11.87 -9.85 13.10
C GLY A 212 -10.44 -9.96 12.57
N VAL A 213 -9.48 -9.90 13.49
CA VAL A 213 -8.04 -9.87 13.18
C VAL A 213 -7.54 -11.20 12.66
N VAL A 214 -6.48 -11.17 11.84
CA VAL A 214 -5.82 -12.38 11.38
C VAL A 214 -5.28 -13.17 12.58
N PRO A 215 -5.52 -14.50 12.68
CA PRO A 215 -4.98 -15.32 13.75
C PRO A 215 -3.45 -15.22 13.84
N ILE A 216 -2.89 -15.30 15.06
CA ILE A 216 -1.44 -15.15 15.28
C ILE A 216 -0.64 -16.16 14.44
N GLY A 217 -1.06 -17.43 14.38
CA GLY A 217 -0.38 -18.44 13.55
C GLY A 217 -0.53 -18.21 12.03
N GLY A 218 -1.39 -17.28 11.64
CA GLY A 218 -1.83 -17.09 10.27
C GLY A 218 -3.00 -17.98 9.89
N ALA A 219 -3.49 -17.79 8.68
CA ALA A 219 -4.59 -18.53 8.11
C ALA A 219 -4.46 -18.62 6.59
N GLN A 220 -4.85 -19.78 6.04
CA GLN A 220 -5.02 -19.95 4.61
C GLN A 220 -6.28 -19.21 4.14
N LEU A 221 -6.18 -18.52 3.00
CA LEU A 221 -7.36 -17.94 2.35
C LEU A 221 -8.10 -18.98 1.49
N SER A 222 -9.41 -18.81 1.34
CA SER A 222 -10.27 -19.69 0.55
C SER A 222 -10.92 -18.95 -0.62
N GLU A 223 -11.16 -19.62 -1.73
CA GLU A 223 -11.96 -19.05 -2.84
C GLU A 223 -13.45 -18.97 -2.51
N THR A 224 -13.88 -19.70 -1.47
CA THR A 224 -15.28 -19.73 -1.04
C THR A 224 -15.43 -18.93 0.24
N MET A 225 -16.32 -17.94 0.22
CA MET A 225 -16.76 -17.25 1.43
C MET A 225 -17.65 -18.18 2.26
N ARG A 226 -17.28 -18.40 3.53
CA ARG A 226 -18.02 -19.26 4.46
C ARG A 226 -18.41 -18.44 5.68
N ALA A 227 -19.73 -18.30 5.90
CA ALA A 227 -20.30 -17.48 6.97
C ALA A 227 -20.21 -18.14 8.37
N TYR A 228 -19.01 -18.46 8.83
CA TYR A 228 -18.79 -18.89 10.22
C TYR A 228 -18.96 -17.67 11.14
N GLY A 229 -19.83 -17.75 12.14
CA GLY A 229 -20.05 -16.67 13.12
C GLY A 229 -20.70 -15.38 12.58
N CYS A 230 -20.85 -15.24 11.27
CA CYS A 230 -21.25 -14.02 10.57
C CYS A 230 -22.75 -13.86 10.29
N ARG A 231 -23.58 -14.75 10.84
CA ARG A 231 -25.04 -14.63 10.74
C ARG A 231 -25.56 -13.84 11.92
N ALA A 232 -26.36 -12.82 11.63
CA ALA A 232 -27.22 -12.22 12.64
C ALA A 232 -28.07 -13.33 13.28
N GLU A 233 -28.09 -13.40 14.60
CA GLU A 233 -29.22 -14.00 15.28
C GLU A 233 -30.48 -13.30 14.77
N GLY A 234 -31.31 -13.99 13.97
CA GLY A 234 -32.51 -13.39 13.38
C GLY A 234 -33.06 -14.04 12.11
N GLY A 235 -32.37 -15.00 11.49
CA GLY A 235 -32.94 -15.79 10.39
C GLY A 235 -33.80 -16.94 10.91
N ALA A 236 -35.10 -16.68 11.16
CA ALA A 236 -36.09 -17.69 11.52
C ALA A 236 -36.08 -18.89 10.55
N ARG A 237 -36.12 -20.10 11.11
CA ARG A 237 -36.66 -21.30 10.46
C ARG A 237 -38.12 -21.45 10.87
#